data_AF-A0A011AB96-F1
#
_entry.id   AF-A0A011AB96-F1
#
_cell.length_a   1.000
_cell.length_b   1.000
_cell.length_c   1.000
_cell.angle_alpha   90.00
_cell.angle_beta   90.00
_cell.angle_gamma   90.00
#
_symmetry.space_group_name_H-M   'P 1'
#
loop_
_entity.id
_entity.type
_entity.pdbx_description
1 polymer ?
#
loop_
_entity_poly.entity_id
_entity_poly.type
_entity_poly.pdbx_seq_one_letter_code
_entity_poly.pdbx_strand_id
1 'polypeptide(L)'
;MTDELSAALAALRDADLVVPVPPVEPLTWATVSVSGQTWLPAFSSAALVSEPSRPIAFRQLAAFWPDPGWGLAVDPGLPSQLLLEAGTVARLAREPIGGGLLQMVVTFDQVTAYLGGEALDISGFAHAVDDASLPGSPGPLLEALGLPASDDVYLLRWFSVGPALYRIPYGWTDEAGAAAMSGWVVEPPPFRGTGFVAGPALVIREYKVDGLMPPHGSEIFHLPVDGPERRIAVFDADHRRWLMVRRS
;
A
#
# COMPACT_ATOMS: atom_id res chain seq x y z
N MET A 1 -13.21 23.45 8.35
CA MET A 1 -13.98 22.34 7.74
C MET A 1 -15.30 22.29 8.48
N THR A 2 -16.45 22.25 7.79
CA THR A 2 -17.76 22.16 8.45
C THR A 2 -17.94 20.76 9.05
N ASP A 3 -18.75 20.62 10.11
CA ASP A 3 -19.02 19.33 10.74
C ASP A 3 -19.67 18.34 9.76
N GLU A 4 -20.53 18.84 8.87
CA GLU A 4 -21.19 18.08 7.83
C GLU A 4 -20.20 17.47 6.82
N LEU A 5 -19.22 18.26 6.34
CA LEU A 5 -18.18 17.76 5.44
C LEU A 5 -17.31 16.70 6.14
N SER A 6 -16.98 16.91 7.41
CA SER A 6 -16.21 15.93 8.20
C SER A 6 -16.97 14.61 8.34
N ALA A 7 -18.28 14.67 8.59
CA ALA A 7 -19.14 13.48 8.67
C ALA A 7 -19.27 12.77 7.31
N ALA A 8 -19.42 13.54 6.22
CA ALA A 8 -19.49 12.97 4.87
C ALA A 8 -18.19 12.26 4.46
N LEU A 9 -17.03 12.86 4.75
CA LEU A 9 -15.73 12.23 4.51
C LEU A 9 -15.57 10.95 5.36
N ALA A 10 -15.98 10.98 6.63
CA ALA A 10 -15.93 9.81 7.49
C ALA A 10 -16.82 8.67 6.95
N ALA A 11 -18.05 8.98 6.52
CA ALA A 11 -18.95 8.01 5.92
C ALA A 11 -18.39 7.41 4.63
N LEU A 12 -17.76 8.23 3.78
CA LEU A 12 -17.17 7.78 2.51
C LEU A 12 -16.05 6.75 2.70
N ARG A 13 -15.25 6.86 3.78
CA ARG A 13 -14.12 5.96 4.05
C ARG A 13 -14.50 4.49 4.06
N ASP A 14 -15.68 4.18 4.62
CA ASP A 14 -16.16 2.83 4.83
C ASP A 14 -17.32 2.48 3.87
N ALA A 15 -17.57 3.32 2.87
CA ALA A 15 -18.65 3.13 1.90
C ALA A 15 -18.26 2.17 0.77
N ASP A 16 -19.25 1.40 0.33
CA ASP A 16 -19.26 0.82 -1.01
C ASP A 16 -19.81 1.86 -1.99
N LEU A 17 -19.05 2.09 -3.05
CA LEU A 17 -19.41 2.98 -4.15
C LEU A 17 -19.78 2.16 -5.38
N VAL A 18 -20.46 2.80 -6.31
CA VAL A 18 -20.74 2.28 -7.63
C VAL A 18 -19.98 3.11 -8.65
N VAL A 19 -19.13 2.45 -9.44
CA VAL A 19 -18.37 3.11 -10.51
C VAL A 19 -18.88 2.63 -11.87
N PRO A 20 -19.05 3.53 -12.86
CA PRO A 20 -19.36 3.12 -14.21
C PRO A 20 -18.23 2.25 -14.79
N VAL A 21 -18.60 1.22 -15.54
CA VAL A 21 -17.66 0.38 -16.30
C VAL A 21 -17.64 0.93 -17.73
N PRO A 22 -16.46 1.30 -18.27
CA PRO A 22 -16.41 1.78 -19.64
C PRO A 22 -16.89 0.70 -20.61
N PRO A 23 -17.58 1.06 -21.70
CA PRO A 23 -18.17 0.12 -22.64
C PRO A 23 -17.15 -0.59 -23.55
N VAL A 24 -15.84 -0.30 -23.41
CA VAL A 24 -14.79 -0.81 -24.30
C VAL A 24 -13.58 -1.31 -23.49
N GLU A 25 -13.03 -2.46 -23.90
CA GLU A 25 -11.76 -3.00 -23.39
C GLU A 25 -10.54 -2.24 -23.94
N PRO A 26 -9.40 -2.20 -23.22
CA PRO A 26 -9.13 -2.86 -21.94
C PRO A 26 -9.79 -2.16 -20.74
N LEU A 27 -9.99 -2.91 -19.66
CA LEU A 27 -10.68 -2.51 -18.43
C LEU A 27 -10.04 -1.25 -17.82
N THR A 28 -10.60 -0.10 -18.17
CA THR A 28 -10.18 1.23 -17.71
C THR A 28 -11.20 1.75 -16.70
N TRP A 29 -10.84 2.77 -15.92
CA TRP A 29 -11.84 3.48 -15.15
C TRP A 29 -12.60 4.41 -16.10
N ALA A 30 -13.93 4.45 -16.00
CA ALA A 30 -14.68 5.49 -16.69
C ALA A 30 -14.24 6.86 -16.13
N THR A 31 -14.04 7.84 -17.00
CA THR A 31 -13.68 9.20 -16.60
C THR A 31 -14.51 10.23 -17.33
N VAL A 32 -14.65 11.41 -16.71
CA VAL A 32 -15.27 12.60 -17.30
C VAL A 32 -14.26 13.74 -17.26
N SER A 33 -14.25 14.58 -18.30
CA SER A 33 -13.43 15.79 -18.33
C SER A 33 -14.27 17.00 -17.95
N VAL A 34 -13.86 17.74 -16.92
CA VAL A 34 -14.52 18.97 -16.47
C VAL A 34 -13.47 20.07 -16.40
N SER A 35 -13.64 21.10 -17.22
CA SER A 35 -12.70 22.25 -17.30
C SER A 35 -11.23 21.84 -17.49
N GLY A 36 -10.99 20.76 -18.25
CA GLY A 36 -9.64 20.25 -18.53
C GLY A 36 -9.04 19.32 -17.47
N GLN A 37 -9.73 19.11 -16.34
CA GLN A 37 -9.35 18.12 -15.32
C GLN A 37 -10.13 16.82 -15.54
N THR A 38 -9.43 15.69 -15.39
CA THR A 38 -10.02 14.35 -15.48
C THR A 38 -10.57 13.94 -14.12
N TRP A 39 -11.81 13.44 -14.11
CA TRP A 39 -12.49 12.98 -12.90
C TRP A 39 -12.98 11.55 -13.09
N LEU A 40 -12.82 10.73 -12.06
CA LEU A 40 -13.46 9.42 -11.94
C LEU A 40 -14.81 9.62 -11.25
N PRO A 41 -15.95 9.39 -11.92
CA PRO A 41 -17.26 9.45 -11.29
C PRO A 41 -17.52 8.20 -10.46
N ALA A 42 -17.96 8.39 -9.22
CA ALA A 42 -18.43 7.33 -8.34
C ALA A 42 -19.76 7.74 -7.70
N PHE A 43 -20.58 6.77 -7.38
CA PHE A 43 -21.94 7.01 -6.89
C PHE A 43 -22.17 6.28 -5.58
N SER A 44 -22.88 6.93 -4.67
CA SER A 44 -23.25 6.34 -3.36
C SER A 44 -24.31 5.23 -3.48
N SER A 45 -24.93 5.07 -4.65
CA SER A 45 -25.94 4.05 -4.92
C SER A 45 -26.04 3.70 -6.40
N ALA A 46 -26.33 2.44 -6.71
CA ALA A 46 -26.56 1.96 -8.07
C ALA A 46 -27.78 2.61 -8.74
N ALA A 47 -28.77 3.07 -7.95
CA ALA A 47 -29.96 3.73 -8.48
C ALA A 47 -29.65 5.09 -9.15
N LEU A 48 -28.46 5.63 -8.92
CA LEU A 48 -28.00 6.90 -9.49
C LEU A 48 -27.28 6.72 -10.84
N VAL A 49 -27.08 5.48 -11.30
CA VAL A 49 -26.29 5.17 -12.49
C VAL A 49 -27.16 4.51 -13.56
N SER A 50 -27.25 5.12 -14.74
CA SER A 50 -27.97 4.57 -15.88
C SER A 50 -27.13 3.61 -16.74
N GLU A 51 -25.81 3.77 -16.70
CA GLU A 51 -24.84 2.99 -17.48
C GLU A 51 -24.45 1.68 -16.76
N PRO A 52 -23.86 0.70 -17.48
CA PRO A 52 -23.23 -0.46 -16.86
C PRO A 52 -22.24 -0.04 -15.77
N SER A 53 -22.37 -0.63 -14.59
CA SER A 53 -21.60 -0.23 -13.41
C SER A 53 -21.26 -1.43 -12.53
N ARG A 54 -20.32 -1.22 -11.60
CA ARG A 54 -19.89 -2.25 -10.64
C ARG A 54 -19.72 -1.64 -9.24
N PRO A 55 -20.01 -2.41 -8.18
CA PRO A 55 -19.67 -2.00 -6.82
C PRO A 55 -18.15 -2.04 -6.61
N ILE A 56 -17.66 -1.17 -5.74
CA ILE A 56 -16.28 -1.15 -5.26
C ILE A 56 -16.20 -0.48 -3.88
N ALA A 57 -15.50 -1.10 -2.94
CA ALA A 57 -15.21 -0.47 -1.65
C ALA A 57 -14.30 0.76 -1.85
N PHE A 58 -14.57 1.85 -1.13
CA PHE A 58 -13.77 3.09 -1.24
C PHE A 58 -12.27 2.84 -1.03
N ARG A 59 -11.89 2.00 -0.05
CA ARG A 59 -10.47 1.66 0.19
C ARG A 59 -9.83 0.93 -0.99
N GLN A 60 -10.59 0.07 -1.67
CA GLN A 60 -10.12 -0.64 -2.85
C GLN A 60 -9.93 0.31 -4.03
N LEU A 61 -10.86 1.25 -4.23
CA LEU A 61 -10.73 2.33 -5.21
C LEU A 61 -9.47 3.16 -4.96
N ALA A 62 -9.22 3.55 -3.70
CA ALA A 62 -8.06 4.35 -3.32
C ALA A 62 -6.73 3.59 -3.45
N ALA A 63 -6.70 2.30 -3.10
CA ALA A 63 -5.50 1.47 -3.20
C ALA A 63 -5.04 1.28 -4.66
N PHE A 64 -6.00 1.15 -5.58
CA PHE A 64 -5.75 0.94 -7.01
C PHE A 64 -5.97 2.21 -7.84
N TRP A 65 -5.70 3.38 -7.24
CA TRP A 65 -5.89 4.66 -7.90
C TRP A 65 -5.04 4.73 -9.19
N PRO A 66 -5.65 5.02 -10.36
CA PRO A 66 -4.99 4.82 -11.65
C PRO A 66 -3.99 5.91 -12.03
N ASP A 67 -4.25 7.15 -11.63
CA ASP A 67 -3.53 8.33 -12.11
C ASP A 67 -3.59 9.43 -11.05
N PRO A 68 -2.44 9.98 -10.62
CA PRO A 68 -2.38 10.95 -9.54
C PRO A 68 -2.97 12.31 -9.94
N GLY A 69 -3.11 12.61 -11.24
CA GLY A 69 -3.72 13.83 -11.76
C GLY A 69 -5.24 13.79 -11.87
N TRP A 70 -5.88 12.65 -11.58
CA TRP A 70 -7.33 12.51 -11.63
C TRP A 70 -7.97 12.82 -10.28
N GLY A 71 -9.12 13.51 -10.30
CA GLY A 71 -9.96 13.67 -9.12
C GLY A 71 -11.02 12.57 -9.00
N LEU A 72 -11.56 12.36 -7.80
CA LEU A 72 -12.79 11.59 -7.55
C LEU A 72 -13.98 12.54 -7.48
N ALA A 73 -15.00 12.29 -8.27
CA ALA A 73 -16.29 12.97 -8.18
C ALA A 73 -17.34 12.00 -7.64
N VAL A 74 -17.69 12.13 -6.37
CA VAL A 74 -18.79 11.37 -5.75
C VAL A 74 -20.10 12.09 -6.04
N ASP A 75 -21.10 11.36 -6.53
CA ASP A 75 -22.44 11.86 -6.84
C ASP A 75 -22.44 13.13 -7.71
N PRO A 76 -21.71 13.15 -8.86
CA PRO A 76 -21.55 14.35 -9.67
C PRO A 76 -22.91 14.90 -10.13
N GLY A 77 -23.13 16.19 -9.95
CA GLY A 77 -24.36 16.89 -10.30
C GLY A 77 -25.50 16.79 -9.27
N LEU A 78 -25.31 16.06 -8.17
CA LEU A 78 -26.29 15.95 -7.08
C LEU A 78 -25.97 16.92 -5.93
N PRO A 79 -26.95 17.24 -5.07
CA PRO A 79 -26.68 18.04 -3.86
C PRO A 79 -25.65 17.40 -2.91
N SER A 80 -25.50 16.07 -2.95
CA SER A 80 -24.50 15.31 -2.18
C SER A 80 -23.10 15.30 -2.81
N GLN A 81 -22.86 16.06 -3.89
CA GLN A 81 -21.61 16.00 -4.63
C GLN A 81 -20.39 16.28 -3.74
N LEU A 82 -19.39 15.42 -3.84
CA LEU A 82 -18.06 15.64 -3.27
C LEU A 82 -16.98 15.51 -4.33
N LEU A 83 -16.10 16.50 -4.41
CA LEU A 83 -14.94 16.49 -5.31
C LEU A 83 -13.67 16.33 -4.46
N LEU A 84 -12.91 15.26 -4.70
CA LEU A 84 -11.71 14.94 -3.94
C LEU A 84 -10.51 14.78 -4.87
N GLU A 85 -9.42 15.48 -4.58
CA GLU A 85 -8.13 15.26 -5.24
C GLU A 85 -7.57 13.86 -4.91
N ALA A 86 -6.76 13.28 -5.79
CA ALA A 86 -6.17 11.94 -5.63
C ALA A 86 -5.48 11.76 -4.27
N GLY A 87 -4.68 12.73 -3.84
CA GLY A 87 -4.04 12.70 -2.52
C GLY A 87 -5.03 12.65 -1.36
N THR A 88 -6.18 13.31 -1.49
CA THR A 88 -7.25 13.28 -0.47
C THR A 88 -7.95 11.93 -0.45
N VAL A 89 -8.17 11.31 -1.61
CA VAL A 89 -8.68 9.93 -1.71
C VAL A 89 -7.77 8.96 -0.98
N ALA A 90 -6.46 8.99 -1.28
CA ALA A 90 -5.47 8.13 -0.63
C ALA A 90 -5.40 8.35 0.88
N ARG A 91 -5.37 9.61 1.33
CA ARG A 91 -5.35 9.96 2.77
C ARG A 91 -6.61 9.53 3.50
N LEU A 92 -7.77 9.63 2.86
CA LEU A 92 -9.03 9.26 3.48
C LEU A 92 -9.14 7.75 3.69
N ALA A 93 -8.61 6.96 2.76
CA ALA A 93 -8.62 5.50 2.80
C ALA A 93 -7.63 4.91 3.82
N ARG A 94 -6.63 5.68 4.25
CA ARG A 94 -5.56 5.20 5.13
C ARG A 94 -5.86 5.50 6.60
N GLU A 95 -5.80 4.45 7.41
CA GLU A 95 -5.76 4.55 8.85
C GLU A 95 -4.31 4.68 9.38
N PRO A 96 -4.09 5.39 10.50
CA PRO A 96 -2.81 5.38 11.20
C PRO A 96 -2.38 3.95 11.53
N ILE A 97 -1.06 3.74 11.67
CA ILE A 97 -0.56 2.45 12.16
C ILE A 97 -1.00 2.26 13.62
N GLY A 98 -1.82 1.23 13.87
CA GLY A 98 -2.34 0.90 15.20
C GLY A 98 -1.45 -0.07 16.00
N GLY A 99 -0.35 -0.52 15.41
CA GLY A 99 0.43 -1.69 15.86
C GLY A 99 0.31 -2.85 14.86
N GLY A 100 1.01 -3.94 15.14
CA GLY A 100 0.95 -5.17 14.33
C GLY A 100 2.30 -5.59 13.74
N LEU A 101 2.28 -6.74 13.08
CA LEU A 101 3.45 -7.33 12.43
C LEU A 101 3.70 -6.67 11.07
N LEU A 102 4.90 -6.14 10.90
CA LEU A 102 5.38 -5.65 9.61
C LEU A 102 6.29 -6.67 8.96
N GLN A 103 6.28 -6.67 7.63
CA GLN A 103 7.14 -7.49 6.80
C GLN A 103 7.80 -6.62 5.72
N MET A 104 9.07 -6.88 5.43
CA MET A 104 9.80 -6.29 4.31
C MET A 104 10.43 -7.42 3.49
N VAL A 105 10.29 -7.36 2.16
CA VAL A 105 11.05 -8.23 1.27
C VAL A 105 12.47 -7.67 1.19
N VAL A 106 13.47 -8.51 1.49
CA VAL A 106 14.88 -8.14 1.47
C VAL A 106 15.66 -9.01 0.50
N THR A 107 16.72 -8.45 -0.07
CA THR A 107 17.61 -9.17 -0.98
C THR A 107 18.56 -10.09 -0.21
N PHE A 108 19.16 -11.06 -0.90
CA PHE A 108 20.22 -11.88 -0.33
C PHE A 108 21.40 -11.02 0.18
N ASP A 109 21.79 -9.99 -0.57
CA ASP A 109 22.88 -9.08 -0.18
C ASP A 109 22.56 -8.29 1.10
N GLN A 110 21.30 -7.90 1.29
CA GLN A 110 20.89 -7.28 2.56
C GLN A 110 20.98 -8.28 3.70
N VAL A 111 20.54 -9.52 3.48
CA VAL A 111 20.64 -10.59 4.50
C VAL A 111 22.10 -10.86 4.85
N THR A 112 23.01 -10.97 3.87
CA THR A 112 24.43 -11.20 4.15
C THR A 112 25.06 -10.03 4.89
N ALA A 113 24.74 -8.78 4.52
CA ALA A 113 25.19 -7.60 5.25
C ALA A 113 24.69 -7.58 6.70
N TYR A 114 23.43 -7.95 6.94
CA TYR A 114 22.87 -8.07 8.30
C TYR A 114 23.56 -9.17 9.12
N LEU A 115 23.72 -10.37 8.55
CA LEU A 115 24.34 -11.49 9.26
C LEU A 115 25.85 -11.29 9.48
N GLY A 116 26.53 -10.57 8.57
CA GLY A 116 27.93 -10.18 8.68
C GLY A 116 28.17 -9.02 9.65
N GLY A 117 27.11 -8.31 10.06
CA GLY A 117 27.20 -7.12 10.91
C GLY A 117 27.67 -5.85 10.18
N GLU A 118 27.63 -5.85 8.84
CA GLU A 118 27.97 -4.71 8.00
C GLU A 118 26.86 -3.64 7.99
N ALA A 119 25.62 -4.09 8.12
CA ALA A 119 24.44 -3.25 8.26
C ALA A 119 23.60 -3.73 9.45
N LEU A 120 22.83 -2.83 10.04
CA LEU A 120 21.88 -3.16 11.10
C LEU A 120 20.52 -2.52 10.88
N ASP A 121 20.49 -1.32 10.32
CA ASP A 121 19.30 -0.54 10.11
C ASP A 121 18.41 -1.10 8.99
N ILE A 122 17.11 -0.96 9.22
CA ILE A 122 16.03 -1.34 8.33
C ILE A 122 15.63 -0.08 7.56
N SER A 123 15.81 -0.13 6.26
CA SER A 123 15.43 0.93 5.33
C SER A 123 14.79 0.31 4.10
N GLY A 124 13.64 0.84 3.68
CA GLY A 124 12.88 0.28 2.57
C GLY A 124 11.37 0.38 2.76
N PHE A 125 10.65 -0.45 2.00
CA PHE A 125 9.20 -0.53 2.05
C PHE A 125 8.77 -1.76 2.87
N ALA A 126 7.95 -1.51 3.87
CA ALA A 126 7.37 -2.53 4.73
C ALA A 126 5.86 -2.53 4.60
N HIS A 127 5.23 -3.70 4.73
CA HIS A 127 3.80 -3.85 4.67
C HIS A 127 3.24 -4.54 5.92
N ALA A 128 1.99 -4.20 6.27
CA ALA A 128 1.31 -4.83 7.39
C ALA A 128 0.83 -6.24 7.00
N VAL A 129 1.30 -7.25 7.73
CA VAL A 129 0.97 -8.66 7.44
C VAL A 129 -0.50 -8.97 7.74
N ASP A 130 -1.08 -8.29 8.73
CA ASP A 130 -2.44 -8.54 9.20
C ASP A 130 -3.54 -7.99 8.27
N ASP A 131 -3.17 -7.23 7.23
CA ASP A 131 -4.13 -6.63 6.30
C ASP A 131 -4.73 -7.64 5.31
N ALA A 132 -4.03 -8.74 5.04
CA ALA A 132 -4.49 -9.79 4.14
C ALA A 132 -3.82 -11.14 4.43
N SER A 133 -4.47 -12.24 4.04
CA SER A 133 -3.82 -13.55 4.02
C SER A 133 -2.80 -13.63 2.88
N LEU A 134 -1.54 -13.35 3.19
CA LEU A 134 -0.45 -13.36 2.22
C LEU A 134 -0.14 -14.79 1.73
N PRO A 135 0.16 -14.98 0.43
CA PRO A 135 0.59 -16.28 -0.08
C PRO A 135 1.90 -16.75 0.56
N GLY A 136 1.98 -18.05 0.84
CA GLY A 136 3.16 -18.69 1.46
C GLY A 136 4.21 -19.18 0.45
N SER A 137 4.22 -18.66 -0.77
CA SER A 137 5.15 -19.06 -1.85
C SER A 137 5.70 -17.82 -2.57
N PRO A 138 6.98 -17.81 -3.01
CA PRO A 138 7.65 -16.60 -3.53
C PRO A 138 6.89 -15.85 -4.63
N GLY A 139 6.61 -16.49 -5.76
CA GLY A 139 5.97 -15.83 -6.92
C GLY A 139 4.62 -15.18 -6.57
N PRO A 140 3.65 -15.93 -6.04
CA PRO A 140 2.37 -15.37 -5.60
C PRO A 140 2.49 -14.28 -4.53
N LEU A 141 3.47 -14.37 -3.61
CA LEU A 141 3.71 -13.33 -2.62
C LEU A 141 4.21 -12.04 -3.30
N LEU A 142 5.19 -12.13 -4.20
CA LEU A 142 5.73 -10.98 -4.91
C LEU A 142 4.66 -10.33 -5.82
N GLU A 143 3.84 -11.13 -6.49
CA GLU A 143 2.68 -10.64 -7.26
C GLU A 143 1.67 -9.91 -6.37
N ALA A 144 1.32 -10.48 -5.21
CA ALA A 144 0.42 -9.86 -4.25
C ALA A 144 0.93 -8.52 -3.70
N LEU A 145 2.24 -8.32 -3.66
CA LEU A 145 2.89 -7.08 -3.26
C LEU A 145 3.18 -6.15 -4.45
N GLY A 146 3.07 -6.64 -5.68
CA GLY A 146 3.43 -5.92 -6.90
C GLY A 146 4.94 -5.77 -7.11
N LEU A 147 5.75 -6.67 -6.54
CA LEU A 147 7.20 -6.66 -6.64
C LEU A 147 7.70 -7.51 -7.83
N PRO A 148 8.92 -7.25 -8.35
CA PRO A 148 9.52 -8.08 -9.39
C PRO A 148 9.62 -9.54 -8.97
N ALA A 149 9.43 -10.46 -9.93
CA ALA A 149 9.55 -11.90 -9.68
C ALA A 149 10.97 -12.29 -9.25
N SER A 150 11.04 -13.22 -8.29
CA SER A 150 12.28 -13.85 -7.81
C SER A 150 11.95 -15.27 -7.33
N ASP A 151 12.88 -16.19 -7.60
CA ASP A 151 12.82 -17.58 -7.13
C ASP A 151 13.43 -17.74 -5.73
N ASP A 152 14.09 -16.70 -5.21
CA ASP A 152 14.64 -16.70 -3.85
C ASP A 152 14.21 -15.43 -3.12
N VAL A 153 13.46 -15.60 -2.03
CA VAL A 153 12.85 -14.50 -1.29
C VAL A 153 13.25 -14.59 0.18
N TYR A 154 13.69 -13.45 0.72
CA TYR A 154 13.94 -13.29 2.14
C TYR A 154 12.98 -12.26 2.71
N LEU A 155 12.49 -12.53 3.90
CA LEU A 155 11.51 -11.69 4.58
C LEU A 155 12.08 -11.26 5.92
N LEU A 156 12.10 -9.96 6.16
CA LEU A 156 12.39 -9.37 7.46
C LEU A 156 11.07 -9.02 8.14
N ARG A 157 10.83 -9.52 9.35
CA ARG A 157 9.60 -9.30 10.12
C ARG A 157 9.88 -8.73 11.50
N TRP A 158 9.05 -7.78 11.92
CA TRP A 158 9.12 -7.18 13.26
C TRP A 158 7.76 -6.63 13.68
N PHE A 159 7.52 -6.58 14.98
CA PHE A 159 6.37 -5.85 15.51
C PHE A 159 6.67 -4.35 15.47
N SER A 160 5.72 -3.58 14.94
CA SER A 160 5.85 -2.13 14.84
C SER A 160 6.09 -1.46 16.20
N VAL A 161 7.07 -0.56 16.26
CA VAL A 161 7.41 0.26 17.43
C VAL A 161 7.51 1.73 17.02
N GLY A 162 7.00 2.64 17.83
CA GLY A 162 7.07 4.07 17.54
C GLY A 162 6.38 4.42 16.21
N PRO A 163 5.06 4.64 16.17
CA PRO A 163 4.28 4.88 14.94
C PRO A 163 4.87 5.89 13.95
N ALA A 164 5.59 6.91 14.43
CA ALA A 164 6.23 7.93 13.60
C ALA A 164 7.40 7.40 12.73
N LEU A 165 7.95 6.22 13.04
CA LEU A 165 9.02 5.57 12.28
C LEU A 165 8.51 4.90 10.99
N TYR A 166 7.19 4.79 10.83
CA TYR A 166 6.53 4.15 9.68
C TYR A 166 5.73 5.20 8.92
N ARG A 167 6.38 5.88 7.98
CA ARG A 167 5.74 6.96 7.23
C ARG A 167 4.93 6.38 6.08
N ILE A 168 3.71 6.86 5.90
CA ILE A 168 2.90 6.48 4.74
C ILE A 168 3.55 7.11 3.49
N PRO A 169 3.93 6.30 2.48
CA PRO A 169 4.66 6.79 1.33
C PRO A 169 3.71 7.39 0.28
N TYR A 170 3.07 8.51 0.61
CA TYR A 170 2.33 9.26 -0.42
C TYR A 170 3.32 9.83 -1.44
N GLY A 171 3.07 9.63 -2.72
CA GLY A 171 4.04 9.96 -3.76
C GLY A 171 3.63 9.49 -5.15
N TRP A 172 4.60 9.46 -6.07
CA TRP A 172 4.45 8.86 -7.40
C TRP A 172 5.83 8.52 -7.98
N THR A 173 5.88 8.20 -9.28
CA THR A 173 7.13 7.92 -10.01
C THR A 173 7.89 9.15 -10.49
N ASP A 174 7.29 10.33 -10.36
CA ASP A 174 7.89 11.63 -10.68
C ASP A 174 7.41 12.72 -9.71
N GLU A 175 8.04 13.89 -9.78
CA GLU A 175 7.74 15.03 -8.89
C GLU A 175 6.32 15.58 -9.09
N ALA A 176 5.82 15.57 -10.33
CA ALA A 176 4.50 16.10 -10.66
C ALA A 176 3.38 15.23 -10.06
N GLY A 177 3.48 13.91 -10.21
CA GLY A 177 2.56 12.96 -9.60
C GLY A 177 2.66 12.97 -8.08
N ALA A 178 3.87 13.06 -7.53
CA ALA A 178 4.04 13.19 -6.08
C ALA A 178 3.35 14.45 -5.55
N ALA A 179 3.47 15.58 -6.25
CA ALA A 179 2.77 16.81 -5.89
C ALA A 179 1.24 16.66 -5.97
N ALA A 180 0.72 15.99 -7.00
CA ALA A 180 -0.72 15.74 -7.15
C ALA A 180 -1.29 14.83 -6.04
N MET A 181 -0.49 13.89 -5.54
CA MET A 181 -0.81 13.10 -4.34
C MET A 181 -0.64 13.89 -3.03
N SER A 182 -0.16 15.13 -3.08
CA SER A 182 0.39 15.88 -1.94
C SER A 182 1.35 15.03 -1.10
N GLY A 183 2.17 14.26 -1.82
CA GLY A 183 3.14 13.31 -1.32
C GLY A 183 4.54 13.90 -1.21
N TRP A 184 5.44 13.07 -0.68
CA TRP A 184 6.85 13.44 -0.44
C TRP A 184 7.82 12.41 -1.04
N VAL A 185 7.32 11.28 -1.53
CA VAL A 185 8.11 10.18 -2.07
C VAL A 185 8.10 10.24 -3.60
N VAL A 186 9.28 10.11 -4.20
CA VAL A 186 9.45 9.89 -5.64
C VAL A 186 10.28 8.62 -5.82
N GLU A 187 9.66 7.57 -6.34
CA GLU A 187 10.27 6.24 -6.47
C GLU A 187 9.83 5.57 -7.78
N PRO A 188 10.70 4.81 -8.46
CA PRO A 188 10.35 4.21 -9.75
C PRO A 188 9.25 3.14 -9.62
N PRO A 189 8.63 2.73 -10.75
CA PRO A 189 7.77 1.56 -10.77
C PRO A 189 8.46 0.35 -10.12
N PRO A 190 7.73 -0.47 -9.34
CA PRO A 190 6.27 -0.57 -9.27
C PRO A 190 5.58 0.36 -8.26
N PHE A 191 6.29 1.30 -7.61
CA PHE A 191 5.72 2.20 -6.61
C PHE A 191 4.48 2.96 -7.10
N ARG A 192 3.40 2.95 -6.31
CA ARG A 192 2.13 3.66 -6.62
C ARG A 192 1.87 4.89 -5.76
N GLY A 193 2.55 5.03 -4.64
CA GLY A 193 2.41 6.20 -3.78
C GLY A 193 1.02 6.47 -3.20
N THR A 194 0.15 5.46 -3.13
CA THR A 194 -1.18 5.53 -2.50
C THR A 194 -1.15 5.17 -1.01
N GLY A 195 0.01 4.74 -0.50
CA GLY A 195 0.15 4.19 0.85
C GLY A 195 -0.27 2.72 0.97
N PHE A 196 -0.47 2.05 -0.16
CA PHE A 196 -0.74 0.62 -0.29
C PHE A 196 0.26 0.00 -1.27
N VAL A 197 0.47 -1.32 -1.14
CA VAL A 197 1.35 -2.08 -2.04
C VAL A 197 0.85 -2.02 -3.49
N ALA A 198 1.76 -2.28 -4.43
CA ALA A 198 1.49 -2.20 -5.87
C ALA A 198 0.81 -3.45 -6.46
N GLY A 199 0.50 -4.45 -5.64
CA GLY A 199 -0.20 -5.64 -6.06
C GLY A 199 -1.56 -5.34 -6.70
N PRO A 200 -2.13 -6.23 -7.52
CA PRO A 200 -3.37 -5.96 -8.25
C PRO A 200 -4.65 -6.31 -7.47
N ALA A 201 -4.54 -7.12 -6.41
CA ALA A 201 -5.70 -7.78 -5.81
C ALA A 201 -5.94 -7.43 -4.34
N LEU A 202 -4.88 -7.26 -3.56
CA LEU A 202 -4.98 -7.12 -2.11
C LEU A 202 -4.75 -5.67 -1.68
N VAL A 203 -5.57 -5.21 -0.73
CA VAL A 203 -5.45 -3.88 -0.12
C VAL A 203 -4.57 -4.01 1.12
N ILE A 204 -3.25 -3.92 0.94
CA ILE A 204 -2.25 -4.07 2.00
C ILE A 204 -1.56 -2.73 2.21
N ARG A 205 -1.56 -2.23 3.45
CA ARG A 205 -0.91 -0.97 3.81
C ARG A 205 0.60 -1.09 3.66
N GLU A 206 1.18 -0.08 3.03
CA GLU A 206 2.61 0.07 2.84
C GLU A 206 3.15 1.25 3.65
N TYR A 207 4.39 1.12 4.12
CA TYR A 207 5.12 2.09 4.92
C TYR A 207 6.54 2.24 4.39
N LYS A 208 7.04 3.46 4.29
CA LYS A 208 8.46 3.73 4.10
C LYS A 208 9.13 3.78 5.48
N VAL A 209 10.18 2.99 5.63
CA VAL A 209 11.06 2.93 6.79
C VAL A 209 12.41 3.50 6.38
N ASP A 210 13.01 4.31 7.25
CA ASP A 210 14.29 4.98 7.00
C ASP A 210 15.15 4.91 8.27
N GLY A 211 16.19 4.08 8.23
CA GLY A 211 17.19 3.97 9.29
C GLY A 211 16.70 3.36 10.61
N LEU A 212 15.69 2.48 10.59
CA LEU A 212 15.14 1.88 11.81
C LEU A 212 16.09 0.83 12.38
N MET A 213 16.57 1.00 13.62
CA MET A 213 17.18 -0.12 14.34
C MET A 213 16.14 -1.22 14.56
N PRO A 214 16.38 -2.49 14.15
CA PRO A 214 15.42 -3.56 14.33
C PRO A 214 15.02 -3.68 15.80
N PRO A 215 13.73 -3.80 16.11
CA PRO A 215 13.30 -4.17 17.46
C PRO A 215 13.94 -5.49 17.89
N HIS A 216 14.16 -5.66 19.20
CA HIS A 216 14.60 -6.96 19.74
C HIS A 216 13.62 -8.05 19.32
N GLY A 217 14.14 -9.20 18.88
CA GLY A 217 13.32 -10.31 18.42
C GLY A 217 12.80 -10.15 16.99
N SER A 218 13.24 -9.13 16.24
CA SER A 218 13.00 -9.10 14.78
C SER A 218 13.57 -10.34 14.12
N GLU A 219 12.96 -10.83 13.06
CA GLU A 219 13.25 -12.14 12.49
C GLU A 219 13.52 -12.03 10.99
N ILE A 220 14.50 -12.78 10.51
CA ILE A 220 14.73 -12.99 9.07
C ILE A 220 14.29 -14.40 8.72
N PHE A 221 13.50 -14.51 7.66
CA PHE A 221 13.03 -15.76 7.07
C PHE A 221 13.56 -15.94 5.67
N HIS A 222 13.81 -17.19 5.30
CA HIS A 222 14.01 -17.64 3.93
C HIS A 222 12.72 -18.30 3.45
N LEU A 223 12.20 -17.83 2.32
CA LEU A 223 11.05 -18.41 1.64
C LEU A 223 11.52 -19.03 0.31
N PRO A 224 11.77 -20.35 0.29
CA PRO A 224 12.16 -21.06 -0.93
C PRO A 224 10.97 -21.25 -1.88
N VAL A 225 11.22 -21.45 -3.18
CA VAL A 225 10.17 -21.83 -4.17
C VAL A 225 9.48 -23.14 -3.75
N ASP A 226 10.28 -24.16 -3.43
CA ASP A 226 9.80 -25.53 -3.18
C ASP A 226 10.05 -25.95 -1.73
N GLY A 227 9.42 -25.27 -0.77
CA GLY A 227 9.50 -25.71 0.61
C GLY A 227 8.83 -24.78 1.61
N PRO A 228 8.82 -25.18 2.89
CA PRO A 228 8.30 -24.32 3.93
C PRO A 228 9.21 -23.12 4.12
N GLU A 229 8.58 -22.00 4.47
CA GLU A 229 9.24 -20.85 5.05
C GLU A 229 10.08 -21.27 6.28
N ARG A 230 11.29 -20.72 6.39
CA ARG A 230 12.24 -21.05 7.45
C ARG A 230 12.80 -19.79 8.07
N ARG A 231 12.66 -19.65 9.39
CA ARG A 231 13.39 -18.60 10.13
C ARG A 231 14.87 -18.92 10.13
N ILE A 232 15.69 -17.97 9.69
CA ILE A 232 17.14 -18.12 9.59
C ILE A 232 17.90 -17.28 10.61
N ALA A 233 17.33 -16.18 11.10
CA ALA A 233 17.96 -15.35 12.13
C ALA A 233 16.95 -14.60 12.99
N VAL A 234 17.41 -14.21 14.18
CA VAL A 234 16.69 -13.34 15.13
C VAL A 234 17.62 -12.22 15.58
N PHE A 235 17.12 -10.99 15.66
CA PHE A 235 17.89 -9.83 16.10
C PHE A 235 17.96 -9.76 17.62
N ASP A 236 19.18 -9.69 18.13
CA ASP A 236 19.48 -9.46 19.54
C ASP A 236 19.90 -8.00 19.73
N ALA A 237 18.98 -7.19 20.26
CA ALA A 237 19.21 -5.78 20.49
C ALA A 237 20.26 -5.49 21.58
N ASP A 238 20.46 -6.39 22.54
CA ASP A 238 21.44 -6.18 23.64
C ASP A 238 22.86 -6.27 23.11
N HIS A 239 23.09 -7.21 22.18
CA HIS A 239 24.37 -7.40 21.51
C HIS A 239 24.46 -6.72 20.14
N ARG A 240 23.37 -6.05 19.71
CA ARG A 240 23.22 -5.38 18.40
C ARG A 240 23.70 -6.23 17.23
N ARG A 241 23.24 -7.48 17.17
CA ARG A 241 23.63 -8.43 16.12
C ARG A 241 22.51 -9.39 15.77
N TRP A 242 22.61 -9.95 14.58
CA TRP A 242 21.76 -11.05 14.15
C TRP A 242 22.31 -12.39 14.63
N LEU A 243 21.46 -13.20 15.25
CA LEU A 243 21.78 -14.55 15.70
C LEU A 243 21.16 -15.55 14.74
N MET A 244 21.99 -16.35 14.07
CA MET A 244 21.50 -17.42 13.20
C MET A 244 20.76 -18.49 14.00
N VAL A 245 19.61 -18.92 13.49
CA VAL A 245 18.84 -20.03 14.06
C VAL A 245 19.47 -21.35 13.57
N ARG A 246 19.77 -22.25 14.51
CA ARG A 246 20.26 -23.59 14.14
C ARG A 246 19.16 -24.38 13.43
N ARG A 247 19.51 -25.04 12.31
CA ARG A 247 18.63 -26.05 11.71
C ARG A 247 18.49 -27.22 12.68
N SER A 248 17.26 -27.48 13.14
CA SER A 248 16.88 -28.73 13.82
C SER A 248 16.59 -29.81 12.79
#